data_AF-A0A959V0X4-F1
#
_entry.id   AF-A0A959V0X4-F1
#
_cell.length_a   1.000
_cell.length_b   1.000
_cell.length_c   1.000
_cell.angle_alpha   90.00
_cell.angle_beta   90.00
_cell.angle_gamma   90.00
#
_symmetry.space_group_name_H-M   'P 1'
#
loop_
_entity.id
_entity.type
_entity.pdbx_description
1 polymer ?
#
loop_
_entity_poly.entity_id
_entity_poly.type
_entity_poly.pdbx_seq_one_letter_code
_entity_poly.pdbx_strand_id
1 'polypeptide(L)'
;QDFINKGREIGVMVGPGRGSAAGSAVAYCIGITNIDPIKYDLLFERFLNPDRKSMPDIDTDFDDEGRQRVIDYVVDKYGRNQVAQIVTYGTMAAKTSIRDAARVMDLPLADADRLAKLVPEKPGIELGRLLHAPIDGDKSLRQKEGLMADDLDKVK
;
A
#
# COMPACT_ATOMS: atom_id res chain seq x y z
N GLN A 1 -15.66 -15.68 -2.07
CA GLN A 1 -16.94 -15.56 -2.81
C GLN A 1 -18.02 -14.94 -1.92
N ASP A 2 -18.44 -15.63 -0.86
CA ASP A 2 -19.48 -15.17 0.07
C ASP A 2 -19.23 -13.76 0.63
N PHE A 3 -18.01 -13.50 1.14
CA PHE A 3 -17.63 -12.19 1.68
C PHE A 3 -17.75 -11.04 0.66
N ILE A 4 -17.36 -11.28 -0.59
CA ILE A 4 -17.41 -10.30 -1.69
C ILE A 4 -18.85 -10.07 -2.15
N ASN A 5 -19.63 -11.15 -2.26
CA ASN A 5 -21.04 -11.07 -2.63
C ASN A 5 -21.83 -10.30 -1.57
N LYS A 6 -21.59 -10.60 -0.29
CA LYS A 6 -22.24 -9.88 0.80
C LYS A 6 -21.88 -8.40 0.80
N GLY A 7 -20.60 -8.06 0.59
CA GLY A 7 -20.16 -6.67 0.43
C GLY A 7 -20.95 -5.92 -0.64
N ARG A 8 -21.15 -6.53 -1.81
CA ARG A 8 -21.96 -5.95 -2.89
C ARG A 8 -23.44 -5.81 -2.51
N GLU A 9 -24.04 -6.82 -1.87
CA GLU A 9 -25.45 -6.79 -1.44
C GLU A 9 -25.74 -5.65 -0.45
N ILE A 10 -24.83 -5.42 0.50
CA ILE A 10 -24.98 -4.38 1.53
C ILE A 10 -24.55 -2.98 1.04
N GLY A 11 -24.31 -2.83 -0.27
CA GLY A 11 -23.97 -1.57 -0.93
C GLY A 11 -22.56 -1.07 -0.60
N VAL A 12 -21.61 -1.98 -0.33
CA VAL A 12 -20.20 -1.66 -0.12
C VAL A 12 -19.41 -1.97 -1.37
N MET A 13 -18.71 -0.97 -1.89
CA MET A 13 -17.83 -1.15 -3.04
C MET A 13 -16.63 -2.01 -2.62
N VAL A 14 -16.39 -3.07 -3.37
CA VAL A 14 -15.22 -3.93 -3.19
C VAL A 14 -14.13 -3.41 -4.11
N GLY A 15 -12.96 -3.10 -3.55
CA GLY A 15 -11.87 -2.45 -4.26
C GLY A 15 -11.38 -3.26 -5.48
N PRO A 16 -10.73 -2.60 -6.45
CA PRO A 16 -10.23 -3.25 -7.66
C PRO A 16 -9.01 -4.15 -7.42
N GLY A 17 -8.33 -3.99 -6.28
CA GLY A 17 -7.18 -4.81 -5.88
C GLY A 17 -7.58 -6.28 -5.82
N ARG A 18 -7.09 -7.08 -6.77
CA ARG A 18 -7.27 -8.55 -6.80
C ARG A 18 -5.97 -9.27 -7.07
N GLY A 19 -4.85 -8.58 -6.84
CA GLY A 19 -3.49 -9.07 -7.01
C GLY A 19 -3.31 -10.03 -8.18
N SER A 20 -2.63 -11.14 -7.92
CA SER A 20 -2.49 -12.23 -8.88
C SER A 20 -3.78 -13.03 -9.09
N ALA A 21 -4.78 -12.92 -8.20
CA ALA A 21 -6.02 -13.71 -8.26
C ALA A 21 -6.85 -13.45 -9.54
N ALA A 22 -6.62 -12.34 -10.22
CA ALA A 22 -7.17 -12.06 -11.55
C ALA A 22 -6.82 -13.14 -12.59
N GLY A 23 -5.71 -13.87 -12.43
CA GLY A 23 -5.31 -15.00 -13.29
C GLY A 23 -6.11 -16.29 -13.07
N SER A 24 -7.02 -16.35 -12.10
CA SER A 24 -7.82 -17.55 -11.83
C SER A 24 -9.17 -17.52 -12.54
N ALA A 25 -9.36 -18.43 -13.50
CA ALA A 25 -10.64 -18.62 -14.18
C ALA A 25 -11.75 -19.02 -13.20
N VAL A 26 -11.41 -19.79 -12.17
CA VAL A 26 -12.36 -20.16 -11.11
C VAL A 26 -12.83 -18.91 -10.36
N ALA A 27 -11.92 -18.00 -10.00
CA ALA A 27 -12.26 -16.75 -9.31
C ALA A 27 -13.17 -15.85 -10.16
N TYR A 28 -13.00 -15.85 -11.48
CA TYR A 28 -13.88 -15.16 -12.42
C TYR A 28 -15.28 -15.79 -12.46
N CYS A 29 -15.37 -17.12 -12.63
CA CYS A 29 -16.64 -17.84 -12.71
C CYS A 29 -17.50 -17.71 -11.43
N ILE A 30 -16.87 -17.62 -10.26
CA ILE A 30 -17.57 -17.47 -8.97
C ILE A 30 -17.79 -16.00 -8.56
N GLY A 31 -17.39 -15.05 -9.41
CA GLY A 31 -17.64 -13.61 -9.24
C GLY A 31 -16.75 -12.89 -8.23
N ILE A 32 -15.62 -13.49 -7.84
CA ILE A 32 -14.59 -12.85 -6.99
C ILE A 32 -13.83 -11.79 -7.79
N THR A 33 -13.45 -12.12 -9.03
CA THR A 33 -12.82 -11.21 -9.99
C THR A 33 -13.80 -10.91 -11.12
N ASN A 34 -13.69 -9.71 -11.71
CA ASN A 34 -14.54 -9.28 -12.82
C ASN A 34 -13.79 -9.29 -14.16
N ILE A 35 -12.57 -9.83 -14.19
CA ILE A 35 -11.69 -9.88 -15.35
C ILE A 35 -11.61 -11.32 -15.83
N ASP A 36 -11.83 -11.53 -17.13
CA ASP A 36 -11.68 -12.83 -17.78
C ASP A 36 -10.19 -13.13 -18.03
N PRO A 37 -9.57 -14.09 -17.33
CA PRO A 37 -8.16 -14.38 -17.47
C PRO A 37 -7.81 -14.97 -18.85
N ILE A 38 -8.73 -15.67 -19.51
CA ILE A 38 -8.46 -16.29 -20.82
C ILE A 38 -8.40 -15.20 -21.89
N LYS A 39 -9.29 -14.21 -21.81
CA LYS A 39 -9.32 -13.07 -22.74
C LYS A 39 -8.05 -12.22 -22.67
N TYR A 40 -7.45 -12.10 -21.49
CA TYR A 40 -6.29 -11.24 -21.23
C TYR A 40 -4.98 -12.02 -21.03
N ASP A 41 -4.98 -13.33 -21.32
CA ASP A 41 -3.83 -14.24 -21.19
C ASP A 41 -3.14 -14.15 -19.80
N LEU A 42 -3.96 -14.08 -18.75
CA LEU A 42 -3.49 -14.00 -17.37
C LEU A 42 -3.18 -15.41 -16.84
N LEU A 43 -1.95 -15.59 -16.36
CA LEU A 43 -1.45 -16.88 -15.89
C LEU A 43 -1.93 -17.20 -14.46
N PHE A 44 -2.51 -18.39 -14.27
CA PHE A 44 -2.97 -18.87 -12.96
C PHE A 44 -1.80 -19.17 -12.01
N GLU A 45 -0.68 -19.65 -12.53
CA GLU A 45 0.51 -20.05 -11.77
C GLU A 45 1.14 -18.85 -11.04
N ARG A 46 0.84 -17.62 -11.48
CA ARG A 46 1.27 -16.41 -10.79
C ARG A 46 0.55 -16.19 -9.46
N PHE A 47 -0.67 -16.71 -9.36
CA PHE A 47 -1.51 -16.70 -8.16
C PHE A 47 -1.20 -17.89 -7.26
N LEU A 48 -1.22 -19.11 -7.80
CA LEU A 48 -0.95 -20.32 -7.05
C LEU A 48 -0.11 -21.27 -7.89
N ASN A 49 1.14 -21.46 -7.48
CA ASN A 49 2.05 -22.38 -8.15
C ASN A 49 2.12 -23.71 -7.36
N PRO A 50 1.80 -24.87 -7.96
CA PRO A 50 1.88 -26.16 -7.28
C PRO A 50 3.28 -26.53 -6.79
N ASP A 51 4.34 -26.05 -7.47
CA ASP A 51 5.74 -26.33 -7.10
C ASP A 51 6.24 -25.43 -5.97
N ARG A 52 5.50 -24.37 -5.64
CA ARG A 52 5.83 -23.45 -4.55
C ARG A 52 4.78 -23.55 -3.46
N LYS A 53 5.19 -24.00 -2.27
CA LYS A 53 4.35 -23.87 -1.06
C LYS A 53 4.19 -22.39 -0.72
N SER A 54 3.16 -21.76 -1.28
CA SER A 54 2.70 -20.42 -0.91
C SER A 54 1.21 -20.46 -0.57
N MET A 55 0.84 -19.75 0.48
CA MET A 55 -0.57 -19.54 0.78
C MET A 55 -1.18 -18.67 -0.32
N PRO A 56 -2.35 -19.03 -0.89
CA PRO A 56 -3.05 -18.18 -1.83
C PRO A 56 -3.55 -16.93 -1.11
N ASP A 57 -3.25 -15.76 -1.65
CA ASP A 57 -3.73 -14.47 -1.14
C ASP A 57 -4.48 -13.70 -2.22
N ILE A 58 -5.74 -13.35 -1.95
CA ILE A 58 -6.67 -12.72 -2.92
C ILE A 58 -6.75 -11.20 -2.67
N ASP A 59 -6.05 -10.67 -1.66
CA ASP A 59 -5.91 -9.23 -1.35
C ASP A 59 -7.22 -8.45 -1.59
N THR A 60 -8.27 -8.78 -0.82
CA THR A 60 -9.58 -8.15 -1.00
C THR A 60 -9.75 -6.93 -0.11
N ASP A 61 -9.73 -5.75 -0.74
CA ASP A 61 -10.01 -4.48 -0.07
C ASP A 61 -11.48 -4.06 -0.20
N PHE A 62 -11.96 -3.30 0.79
CA PHE A 62 -13.29 -2.68 0.79
C PHE A 62 -13.16 -1.18 0.98
N ASP A 63 -14.16 -0.45 0.47
CA ASP A 63 -14.23 0.99 0.67
C ASP A 63 -14.43 1.36 2.15
N ASP A 64 -13.87 2.51 2.55
CA ASP A 64 -13.81 2.95 3.94
C ASP A 64 -15.19 3.28 4.51
N GLU A 65 -16.08 3.91 3.73
CA GLU A 65 -17.46 4.21 4.14
C GLU A 65 -18.28 2.93 4.42
N GLY A 66 -17.91 1.84 3.77
CA GLY A 66 -18.57 0.54 3.89
C GLY A 66 -17.98 -0.39 4.93
N ARG A 67 -16.77 -0.10 5.42
CA ARG A 67 -15.95 -1.03 6.19
C ARG A 67 -16.64 -1.56 7.43
N GLN A 68 -17.34 -0.71 8.19
CA GLN A 68 -17.98 -1.13 9.44
C GLN A 68 -19.07 -2.18 9.21
N ARG A 69 -19.90 -2.02 8.16
CA ARG A 69 -20.96 -2.98 7.81
C ARG A 69 -20.38 -4.36 7.47
N VAL A 70 -19.23 -4.36 6.81
CA VAL A 70 -18.49 -5.58 6.45
C VAL A 70 -17.92 -6.25 7.71
N ILE A 71 -17.33 -5.47 8.62
CA ILE A 71 -16.82 -5.99 9.91
C ILE A 71 -17.96 -6.61 10.71
N ASP A 72 -19.09 -5.92 10.85
CA ASP A 72 -20.24 -6.41 11.61
C ASP A 72 -20.76 -7.74 11.05
N TYR A 73 -20.80 -7.88 9.72
CA TYR A 73 -21.14 -9.15 9.06
C TYR A 73 -20.17 -10.28 9.41
N VAL A 74 -18.86 -10.03 9.38
CA VAL A 74 -17.84 -11.04 9.70
C VAL A 74 -17.92 -11.42 11.18
N VAL A 75 -18.14 -10.44 12.06
CA VAL A 75 -18.32 -10.65 13.49
C VAL A 75 -19.55 -11.50 13.79
N ASP A 76 -20.68 -11.23 13.13
CA ASP A 76 -21.90 -12.02 13.28
C ASP A 76 -21.70 -13.46 12.76
N LYS A 77 -21.06 -13.59 11.61
CA LYS A 77 -20.87 -14.89 10.94
C LYS A 77 -19.87 -15.81 11.62
N TYR A 78 -18.71 -15.28 12.02
CA TYR A 78 -17.60 -16.09 12.55
C TYR A 78 -17.45 -15.96 14.07
N GLY A 79 -18.20 -15.05 14.70
CA GLY A 79 -18.18 -14.82 16.13
C GLY A 79 -17.17 -13.73 16.53
N ARG A 80 -17.57 -12.91 17.50
CA ARG A 80 -16.79 -11.74 17.96
C ARG A 80 -15.38 -12.04 18.45
N ASN A 81 -15.16 -13.23 19.02
CA ASN A 81 -13.85 -13.64 19.53
C ASN A 81 -12.92 -14.21 18.45
N GLN A 82 -13.40 -14.38 17.21
CA GLN A 82 -12.65 -14.93 16.08
C GLN A 82 -12.26 -13.88 15.04
N VAL A 83 -12.58 -12.60 15.30
CA VAL A 83 -12.32 -11.48 14.39
C VAL A 83 -11.47 -10.45 15.11
N ALA A 84 -10.38 -10.03 14.47
CA ALA A 84 -9.48 -9.00 14.98
C ALA A 84 -9.10 -8.02 13.88
N GLN A 85 -8.80 -6.78 14.27
CA GLN A 85 -8.24 -5.77 13.38
C GLN A 85 -6.72 -5.80 13.45
N ILE A 86 -6.07 -5.51 12.33
CA ILE A 86 -4.62 -5.40 12.24
C ILE A 86 -4.24 -3.93 12.40
N VAL A 87 -3.29 -3.64 13.30
CA VAL A 87 -2.79 -2.28 13.54
C VAL A 87 -1.73 -1.91 12.51
N THR A 88 -1.67 -0.63 12.15
CA THR A 88 -0.57 -0.05 11.37
C THR A 88 0.32 0.76 12.31
N TYR A 89 1.64 0.67 12.09
CA TYR A 89 2.61 1.43 12.87
C TYR A 89 2.95 2.74 12.15
N GLY A 90 2.82 3.86 12.84
CA GLY A 90 3.38 5.13 12.39
C GLY A 90 4.90 5.12 12.60
N THR A 91 5.68 5.24 11.54
CA THR A 91 7.13 5.43 11.61
C THR A 91 7.51 6.89 11.41
N MET A 92 8.67 7.29 11.92
CA MET A 92 9.18 8.66 11.71
C MET A 92 9.74 8.80 10.29
N ALA A 93 8.91 9.28 9.37
CA ALA A 93 9.32 9.60 8.00
C ALA A 93 10.32 10.77 7.97
N ALA A 94 11.10 10.89 6.88
CA ALA A 94 12.16 11.90 6.75
C ALA A 94 11.73 13.32 7.16
N LYS A 95 10.57 13.80 6.69
CA LYS A 95 10.05 15.14 7.03
C LYS A 95 9.64 15.29 8.48
N THR A 96 8.95 14.29 9.05
CA THR A 96 8.50 14.34 10.44
C THR A 96 9.71 14.23 11.38
N SER A 97 10.68 13.39 11.05
CA SER A 97 11.96 13.27 11.77
C SER A 97 12.72 14.60 11.88
N ILE A 98 12.80 15.39 10.80
CA ILE A 98 13.43 16.71 10.84
C ILE A 98 12.69 17.65 11.81
N ARG A 99 11.36 17.70 11.70
CA ARG A 99 10.53 18.58 12.52
C ARG A 99 10.58 18.20 14.00
N ASP A 100 10.54 16.90 14.30
CA ASP A 100 10.57 16.41 15.67
C ASP A 100 11.96 16.58 16.30
N ALA A 101 13.04 16.32 15.56
CA ALA A 101 14.40 16.60 16.03
C ALA A 101 14.62 18.09 16.30
N ALA A 102 14.18 18.96 15.40
CA ALA A 102 14.28 20.41 15.58
C ALA A 102 13.48 20.91 16.80
N ARG A 103 12.29 20.34 17.04
CA ARG A 103 11.49 20.64 18.23
C ARG A 103 12.20 20.24 19.52
N VAL A 104 12.83 19.06 19.56
CA VAL A 104 13.59 18.58 20.72
C VAL A 104 14.82 19.46 20.98
N MET A 105 15.43 20.00 19.94
CA MET A 105 16.56 20.93 20.01
C MET A 105 16.16 22.39 20.30
N ASP A 106 14.88 22.66 20.56
CA ASP A 106 14.33 24.01 20.79
C ASP A 106 14.64 25.01 19.66
N LEU A 107 14.65 24.52 18.41
CA LEU A 107 14.84 25.36 17.23
C LEU A 107 13.51 25.95 16.74
N PRO A 108 13.52 27.15 16.12
CA PRO A 108 12.32 27.75 15.57
C PRO A 108 11.59 26.85 14.55
N LEU A 109 10.27 26.71 14.70
CA LEU A 109 9.44 25.89 13.81
C LEU A 109 9.54 26.31 12.34
N ALA A 110 9.76 27.62 12.08
CA ALA A 110 9.93 28.13 10.73
C ALA A 110 11.17 27.55 10.04
N ASP A 111 12.27 27.39 10.77
CA ASP A 111 13.50 26.80 10.24
C ASP A 111 13.35 25.31 10.01
N ALA A 112 12.70 24.61 10.95
CA ALA A 112 12.38 23.19 10.83
C ALA A 112 11.49 22.90 9.61
N ASP A 113 10.48 23.73 9.37
CA ASP A 113 9.59 23.59 8.22
C ASP A 113 10.30 23.91 6.90
N ARG A 114 11.19 24.91 6.89
CA ARG A 114 12.04 25.22 5.74
C ARG A 114 12.90 24.02 5.36
N LEU A 115 13.56 23.37 6.34
CA LEU A 115 14.36 22.17 6.11
C LEU A 115 13.52 20.98 5.64
N ALA A 116 12.35 20.75 6.25
CA ALA A 116 11.46 19.66 5.87
C ALA A 116 10.89 19.82 4.43
N LYS A 117 10.76 21.05 3.94
CA LYS A 117 10.33 21.34 2.55
C LYS A 117 11.36 21.02 1.49
N LEU A 118 12.65 20.98 1.85
CA LEU A 118 13.73 20.54 0.95
C LEU A 118 13.67 19.03 0.68
N VAL A 119 13.05 18.26 1.59
CA VAL A 119 12.85 16.83 1.37
C VAL A 119 11.75 16.60 0.32
N PRO A 120 12.00 15.78 -0.72
CA PRO A 120 11.00 15.42 -1.72
C PRO A 120 9.75 14.75 -1.12
N GLU A 121 8.60 14.93 -1.76
CA GLU A 121 7.32 14.34 -1.34
C GLU A 121 7.10 12.99 -2.02
N LYS A 122 7.97 12.04 -1.69
CA LYS A 122 7.82 10.64 -2.12
C LYS A 122 7.80 9.69 -0.93
N PRO A 123 6.92 8.67 -0.92
CA PRO A 123 6.96 7.60 0.07
C PRO A 123 8.31 6.87 0.01
N GLY A 124 8.84 6.48 1.18
CA GLY A 124 10.07 5.68 1.26
C GLY A 124 11.38 6.45 1.20
N ILE A 125 11.36 7.79 1.18
CA ILE A 125 12.59 8.60 1.20
C ILE A 125 13.35 8.44 2.52
N GLU A 126 14.60 8.02 2.42
CA GLU A 126 15.54 7.91 3.55
C GLU A 126 16.54 9.08 3.55
N LEU A 127 16.65 9.80 4.68
CA LEU A 127 17.56 10.94 4.81
C LEU A 127 19.03 10.58 4.54
N GLY A 128 19.48 9.41 5.03
CA GLY A 128 20.86 8.96 4.81
C GLY A 128 21.19 8.77 3.33
N ARG A 129 20.23 8.29 2.53
CA ARG A 129 20.40 8.19 1.07
C ARG A 129 20.33 9.56 0.43
N LEU A 130 19.39 10.42 0.85
CA LEU A 130 19.23 11.78 0.32
C LEU A 130 20.52 12.61 0.46
N LEU A 131 21.25 12.45 1.57
CA LEU A 131 22.46 13.23 1.87
C LEU A 131 23.74 12.65 1.27
N HIS A 132 23.82 11.34 1.03
CA HIS A 132 25.08 10.66 0.67
C HIS A 132 25.07 9.97 -0.69
N ALA A 133 23.90 9.72 -1.28
CA ALA A 133 23.84 9.05 -2.58
C ALA A 133 24.20 10.02 -3.71
N PRO A 134 24.90 9.53 -4.76
CA PRO A 134 25.19 10.35 -5.93
C PRO A 134 23.89 10.73 -6.66
N ILE A 135 23.89 11.91 -7.28
CA ILE A 135 22.73 12.44 -8.04
C ILE A 135 22.49 11.60 -9.31
N ASP A 136 23.57 11.25 -10.03
CA ASP A 136 23.55 10.41 -11.24
C ASP A 136 24.50 9.20 -11.09
N GLY A 137 24.21 8.10 -11.78
CA GLY A 137 24.97 6.84 -11.76
C GLY A 137 24.23 5.65 -11.13
N ASP A 138 24.91 4.51 -10.96
CA ASP A 138 24.31 3.30 -10.38
C ASP A 138 23.97 3.50 -8.90
N LYS A 139 22.73 3.15 -8.50
CA LYS A 139 22.15 3.37 -7.15
C LYS A 139 21.96 4.85 -6.76
N SER A 140 21.99 5.74 -7.74
CA SER A 140 21.75 7.18 -7.57
C SER A 140 20.32 7.50 -7.13
N LEU A 141 20.15 8.73 -6.66
CA LEU A 141 18.85 9.31 -6.30
C LEU A 141 17.87 9.31 -7.49
N ARG A 142 18.37 9.53 -8.71
CA ARG A 142 17.54 9.55 -9.92
C ARG A 142 17.06 8.17 -10.35
N GLN A 143 17.93 7.16 -10.26
CA GLN A 143 17.63 5.81 -10.73
C GLN A 143 16.87 4.97 -9.69
N LYS A 144 17.23 5.07 -8.40
CA LYS A 144 16.67 4.21 -7.34
C LYS A 144 15.49 4.84 -6.61
N GLU A 145 15.54 6.14 -6.33
CA GLU A 145 14.43 6.87 -5.69
C GLU A 145 13.48 7.52 -6.71
N GLY A 146 13.81 7.42 -8.01
CA GLY A 146 13.00 7.96 -9.10
C GLY A 146 12.81 9.47 -9.01
N LEU A 147 13.74 10.20 -8.39
CA LEU A 147 13.63 11.65 -8.19
C LEU A 147 13.76 12.38 -9.53
N MET A 148 12.77 13.22 -9.83
CA MET A 148 12.73 14.02 -11.06
C MET A 148 13.56 15.29 -10.90
N ALA A 149 13.80 16.04 -11.98
CA ALA A 149 14.60 17.27 -11.94
C ALA A 149 14.12 18.25 -10.84
N ASP A 150 12.80 18.46 -10.76
CA ASP A 150 12.17 19.34 -9.76
C ASP A 150 12.33 18.85 -8.31
N ASP A 151 12.51 17.55 -8.10
CA ASP A 151 12.78 16.99 -6.77
C ASP A 151 14.26 17.12 -6.42
N LEU A 152 15.15 16.96 -7.41
CA LEU A 152 16.60 17.07 -7.23
C LEU A 152 17.04 18.50 -6.95
N ASP A 153 16.35 19.49 -7.51
CA ASP A 153 16.62 20.90 -7.24
C ASP A 153 16.22 21.32 -5.82
N LYS A 154 15.31 20.59 -5.16
CA LYS A 154 14.98 20.80 -3.73
C LYS A 154 16.03 20.20 -2.79
N VAL A 155 16.83 19.25 -3.28
CA VAL A 155 17.85 18.53 -2.49
C VAL A 155 19.20 19.25 -2.49
N LYS A 156 19.40 20.22 -3.40
CA LYS A 156 20.56 21.12 -3.42
C LYS A 156 20.43 22.25 -2.40
#